data_AF-A0A7H8R310-F1
#
_entry.id   AF-A0A7H8R310-F1
#
_cell.length_a   1.000
_cell.length_b   1.000
_cell.length_c   1.000
_cell.angle_alpha   90.00
_cell.angle_beta   90.00
_cell.angle_gamma   90.00
#
_symmetry.space_group_name_H-M   'P 1'
#
loop_
_entity.id
_entity.type
_entity.pdbx_description
1 polymer ?
#
loop_
_entity_poly.entity_id
_entity_poly.type
_entity_poly.pdbx_seq_one_letter_code
_entity_poly.pdbx_strand_id
1 'polypeptide(L)'
;MLEEFFWFCLRLTTGKNGRKLPGIGKLSTLGQDWKSFLRYFKGATKVPLDTELGLKMNKRLRKLAKEFGLDDQEQEKTPIFIEDLVPLQETTLHTQEKRFWLGLQRIQQCLYNVMACFTVNRINAMRMLQYKHLQYSLQQDLHGGPPRILLEITYSFAKKYMGVMNTFLIPEILFDPSLILSPHTFLLSILFRNDAFKALNLKSMEDLRQLFLEGGRQQLPLPLKREKADYYVFCRVEAKRGKVTVNTKLPITPSTLSSQMKDFGEIAGFLWSMFTHRFRYGGGAIMNTSGLVSNAQQNLIMKHASMRMFLNHYFPRCIGTDMQALMRGLEPDSEMMRAVMCMGHWLDPRQPQDLTDQQKVSVEQELELIEPQKDSEQLDKLEQLKKAVTNTHKHLLYALRIHIC
;
A
#
# COMPACT_ATOMS: atom_id res chain seq x y z
N MET A 1 -14.44 28.62 -17.13
CA MET A 1 -13.71 28.63 -15.85
C MET A 1 -13.36 27.24 -15.30
N LEU A 2 -14.29 26.42 -14.78
CA LEU A 2 -13.95 25.11 -14.20
C LEU A 2 -13.50 24.07 -15.24
N GLU A 3 -14.20 24.00 -16.37
CA GLU A 3 -13.81 23.15 -17.50
C GLU A 3 -12.41 23.51 -18.03
N GLU A 4 -12.16 24.80 -18.22
CA GLU A 4 -10.86 25.32 -18.65
C GLU A 4 -9.73 25.02 -17.66
N PHE A 5 -10.02 24.98 -16.35
CA PHE A 5 -9.04 24.59 -15.35
C PHE A 5 -8.59 23.14 -15.53
N PHE A 6 -9.53 22.20 -15.69
CA PHE A 6 -9.17 20.79 -15.92
C PHE A 6 -8.51 20.58 -17.27
N TRP A 7 -8.98 21.29 -18.30
CA TRP A 7 -8.36 21.31 -19.61
C TRP A 7 -6.91 21.83 -19.56
N PHE A 8 -6.66 22.90 -18.79
CA PHE A 8 -5.31 23.40 -18.53
C PHE A 8 -4.44 22.38 -17.81
N CYS A 9 -4.96 21.74 -16.74
CA CYS A 9 -4.26 20.69 -16.01
C CYS A 9 -3.84 19.52 -16.91
N LEU A 10 -4.68 19.15 -17.88
CA LEU A 10 -4.38 18.08 -18.85
C LEU A 10 -3.25 18.45 -19.82
N ARG A 11 -3.01 19.75 -20.06
CA ARG A 11 -1.94 20.25 -20.94
C ARG A 11 -0.66 20.60 -20.19
N LEU A 12 -0.62 20.45 -18.86
CA LEU A 12 0.57 20.74 -18.07
C LEU A 12 1.66 19.69 -18.30
N THR A 13 2.71 20.09 -19.02
CA THR A 13 3.90 19.27 -19.25
C THR A 13 5.04 19.58 -18.29
N THR A 14 5.00 20.74 -17.61
CA THR A 14 6.06 21.21 -16.72
C THR A 14 5.50 21.71 -15.39
N GLY A 15 6.19 21.34 -14.32
CA GLY A 15 5.87 21.69 -12.95
C GLY A 15 6.80 22.78 -12.41
N LYS A 16 6.84 22.92 -11.09
CA LYS A 16 7.75 23.87 -10.43
C LYS A 16 9.20 23.57 -10.80
N ASN A 17 9.99 24.62 -10.99
CA ASN A 17 11.42 24.56 -11.35
C ASN A 17 11.69 23.80 -12.66
N GLY A 18 10.75 23.85 -13.63
CA GLY A 18 10.93 23.23 -14.94
C GLY A 18 10.87 21.70 -14.95
N ARG A 19 10.53 21.05 -13.83
CA ARG A 19 10.43 19.59 -13.76
C ARG A 19 9.34 19.07 -14.70
N LYS A 20 9.69 18.18 -15.63
CA LYS A 20 8.72 17.51 -16.50
C LYS A 20 7.67 16.77 -15.66
N LEU A 21 6.40 16.98 -15.96
CA LEU A 21 5.29 16.29 -15.30
C LEU A 21 4.91 15.05 -16.13
N PRO A 22 4.53 13.94 -15.47
CA PRO A 22 4.10 12.72 -16.16
C PRO A 22 2.74 12.87 -16.87
N GLY A 23 2.05 14.01 -16.71
CA GLY A 23 0.70 14.23 -17.23
C GLY A 23 -0.38 13.46 -16.46
N ILE A 24 -1.64 13.70 -16.83
CA ILE A 24 -2.78 12.94 -16.32
C ILE A 24 -3.18 11.96 -17.42
N GLY A 25 -3.01 10.66 -17.18
CA GLY A 25 -3.35 9.62 -18.15
C GLY A 25 -4.68 8.89 -17.88
N LYS A 26 -5.35 9.12 -16.74
CA LYS A 26 -6.57 8.38 -16.35
C LYS A 26 -7.74 9.30 -16.02
N LEU A 27 -8.95 8.89 -16.41
CA LEU A 27 -10.21 9.55 -16.03
C LEU A 27 -10.44 9.53 -14.51
N SER A 28 -10.03 8.45 -13.84
CA SER A 28 -10.17 8.32 -12.38
C SER A 28 -9.39 9.39 -11.62
N THR A 29 -8.24 9.84 -12.15
CA THR A 29 -7.45 10.94 -11.61
C THR A 29 -8.22 12.25 -11.68
N LEU A 30 -8.81 12.58 -12.85
CA LEU A 30 -9.68 13.75 -12.99
C LEU A 30 -10.85 13.72 -12.01
N GLY A 31 -11.47 12.55 -11.84
CA GLY A 31 -12.53 12.38 -10.86
C GLY A 31 -12.07 12.61 -9.41
N GLN A 32 -10.83 12.24 -9.07
CA GLN A 32 -10.24 12.47 -7.75
C GLN A 32 -9.90 13.94 -7.51
N ASP A 33 -9.36 14.61 -8.52
CA ASP A 33 -9.09 16.04 -8.48
C ASP A 33 -10.40 16.83 -8.32
N TRP A 34 -11.44 16.43 -9.07
CA TRP A 34 -12.79 16.99 -8.93
C TRP A 34 -13.35 16.81 -7.51
N LYS A 35 -13.26 15.62 -6.93
CA LYS A 35 -13.67 15.39 -5.52
C LYS A 35 -12.85 16.23 -4.54
N SER A 36 -11.59 16.50 -4.83
CA SER A 36 -10.72 17.32 -3.98
C SER A 36 -11.11 18.79 -4.08
N PHE A 37 -11.38 19.29 -5.30
CA PHE A 37 -11.96 20.61 -5.52
C PHE A 37 -13.28 20.78 -4.76
N LEU A 38 -14.22 19.83 -4.88
CA LEU A 38 -15.50 19.90 -4.19
C LEU A 38 -15.36 19.99 -2.66
N ARG A 39 -14.40 19.24 -2.09
CA ARG A 39 -14.09 19.30 -0.66
C ARG A 39 -13.50 20.65 -0.27
N TYR A 40 -12.58 21.18 -1.06
CA TYR A 40 -11.99 22.49 -0.85
C TYR A 40 -13.04 23.60 -0.92
N PHE A 41 -13.86 23.60 -1.97
CA PHE A 41 -14.96 24.55 -2.18
C PHE A 41 -15.87 24.58 -0.96
N LYS A 42 -16.41 23.42 -0.55
CA LYS A 42 -17.26 23.31 0.64
C LYS A 42 -16.56 23.80 1.91
N GLY A 43 -15.26 23.53 2.06
CA GLY A 43 -14.48 23.99 3.20
C GLY A 43 -14.36 25.52 3.28
N ALA A 44 -14.15 26.15 2.11
CA ALA A 44 -13.96 27.59 1.96
C ALA A 44 -15.29 28.38 2.03
N THR A 45 -16.34 27.91 1.36
CA THR A 45 -17.63 28.62 1.28
C THR A 45 -18.63 28.19 2.35
N LYS A 46 -18.33 27.11 3.09
CA LYS A 46 -19.25 26.41 4.02
C LYS A 46 -20.50 25.82 3.37
N VAL A 47 -20.72 26.03 2.08
CA VAL A 47 -21.87 25.55 1.30
C VAL A 47 -21.38 24.54 0.26
N PRO A 48 -22.03 23.37 0.12
CA PRO A 48 -21.70 22.44 -0.95
C PRO A 48 -21.96 23.06 -2.32
N LEU A 49 -21.19 22.65 -3.33
CA LEU A 49 -21.49 23.03 -4.71
C LEU A 49 -22.85 22.46 -5.13
N ASP A 50 -23.58 23.22 -5.94
CA ASP A 50 -24.84 22.78 -6.51
C ASP A 50 -24.73 21.40 -7.20
N THR A 51 -25.75 20.56 -6.98
CA THR A 51 -25.74 19.16 -7.43
C THR A 51 -25.90 19.07 -8.94
N GLU A 52 -26.71 19.94 -9.55
CA GLU A 52 -26.90 19.97 -10.99
C GLU A 52 -25.60 20.39 -11.70
N LEU A 53 -24.92 21.41 -11.19
CA LEU A 53 -23.60 21.82 -11.64
C LEU A 53 -22.57 20.68 -11.49
N GLY A 54 -22.63 19.93 -10.39
CA GLY A 54 -21.80 18.75 -10.17
C GLY A 54 -22.01 17.64 -11.20
N LEU A 55 -23.27 17.36 -11.57
CA LEU A 55 -23.61 16.40 -12.62
C LEU A 55 -23.13 16.87 -13.99
N LYS A 56 -23.32 18.17 -14.30
CA LYS A 56 -22.79 18.79 -15.53
C LYS A 56 -21.28 18.63 -15.61
N MET A 57 -20.57 18.89 -14.51
CA MET A 57 -19.11 18.73 -14.47
C MET A 57 -18.68 17.27 -14.69
N ASN A 58 -19.35 16.29 -14.09
CA ASN A 58 -19.04 14.88 -14.32
C ASN A 58 -19.25 14.45 -15.78
N LYS A 59 -20.24 15.02 -16.48
CA LYS A 59 -20.41 14.81 -17.93
C LYS A 59 -19.26 15.45 -18.72
N ARG A 60 -18.83 16.65 -18.33
CA ARG A 60 -17.71 17.37 -18.96
C ARG A 60 -16.37 16.68 -18.75
N LEU A 61 -16.07 16.17 -17.56
CA LEU A 61 -14.86 15.40 -17.29
C LEU A 61 -14.77 14.14 -18.16
N ARG A 62 -15.90 13.46 -18.40
CA ARG A 62 -15.97 12.34 -19.34
C ARG A 62 -15.69 12.76 -20.78
N LYS A 63 -16.20 13.92 -21.21
CA LYS A 63 -15.90 14.48 -22.54
C LYS A 63 -14.41 14.82 -22.67
N LEU A 64 -13.83 15.49 -21.67
CA LEU A 64 -12.40 15.80 -21.61
C LEU A 64 -11.56 14.53 -21.63
N ALA A 65 -11.96 13.48 -20.89
CA ALA A 65 -11.26 12.21 -20.94
C ALA A 65 -11.23 11.61 -22.35
N LYS A 66 -12.36 11.65 -23.08
CA LYS A 66 -12.42 11.20 -24.46
C LYS A 66 -11.57 12.07 -25.40
N GLU A 67 -11.60 13.39 -25.24
CA GLU A 67 -10.81 14.34 -26.04
C GLU A 67 -9.30 14.16 -25.88
N PHE A 68 -8.84 13.85 -24.67
CA PHE A 68 -7.43 13.68 -24.34
C PHE A 68 -6.99 12.21 -24.34
N GLY A 69 -7.85 11.28 -24.77
CA GLY A 69 -7.53 9.85 -24.84
C GLY A 69 -7.18 9.23 -23.49
N LEU A 70 -7.80 9.69 -22.41
CA LEU A 70 -7.52 9.18 -21.07
C LEU A 70 -8.08 7.78 -20.88
N ASP A 71 -7.30 6.94 -20.20
CA ASP A 71 -7.71 5.61 -19.80
C ASP A 71 -8.86 5.69 -18.77
N ASP A 72 -9.98 5.08 -19.13
CA ASP A 72 -11.19 4.96 -18.31
C ASP A 72 -11.40 3.54 -17.75
N GLN A 73 -10.48 2.62 -18.05
CA GLN A 73 -10.55 1.24 -17.58
C GLN A 73 -10.29 1.18 -16.07
N GLU A 74 -11.02 0.28 -15.41
CA GLU A 74 -10.77 -0.03 -14.02
C GLU A 74 -9.39 -0.69 -13.91
N GLN A 75 -8.60 -0.31 -12.90
CA GLN A 75 -7.32 -0.97 -12.66
C GLN A 75 -7.54 -2.45 -12.30
N GLU A 76 -6.80 -3.33 -12.97
CA GLU A 76 -6.75 -4.77 -12.69
C GLU A 76 -6.53 -5.03 -11.19
N LYS A 77 -7.41 -5.84 -10.58
CA LYS A 77 -7.37 -6.19 -9.16
C LYS A 77 -6.68 -7.54 -8.94
N THR A 78 -5.49 -7.72 -9.53
CA THR A 78 -4.73 -8.97 -9.41
C THR A 78 -4.42 -9.24 -7.94
N PRO A 79 -4.91 -10.36 -7.37
CA PRO A 79 -4.67 -10.72 -5.99
C PRO A 79 -3.23 -11.19 -5.77
N ILE A 80 -2.75 -11.03 -4.55
CA ILE A 80 -1.52 -11.65 -4.05
C ILE A 80 -1.92 -12.62 -2.96
N PHE A 81 -1.45 -13.86 -3.07
CA PHE A 81 -1.62 -14.89 -2.05
C PHE A 81 -0.29 -15.22 -1.38
N ILE A 82 -0.33 -16.12 -0.38
CA ILE A 82 0.86 -16.45 0.42
C ILE A 82 1.97 -17.07 -0.44
N GLU A 83 1.60 -17.77 -1.51
CA GLU A 83 2.49 -18.40 -2.47
C GLU A 83 3.35 -17.35 -3.21
N ASP A 84 2.75 -16.20 -3.55
CA ASP A 84 3.46 -15.08 -4.20
C ASP A 84 4.44 -14.37 -3.24
N LEU A 85 4.23 -14.50 -1.93
CA LEU A 85 5.14 -13.90 -0.95
C LEU A 85 6.48 -14.62 -0.92
N VAL A 86 6.54 -15.92 -1.21
CA VAL A 86 7.79 -16.69 -1.17
C VAL A 86 8.86 -16.09 -2.09
N PRO A 87 8.64 -15.96 -3.42
CA PRO A 87 9.64 -15.37 -4.30
C PRO A 87 9.92 -13.90 -3.96
N LEU A 88 8.91 -13.13 -3.53
CA LEU A 88 9.11 -11.75 -3.09
C LEU A 88 10.04 -11.66 -1.86
N GLN A 89 9.86 -12.55 -0.89
CA GLN A 89 10.67 -12.60 0.33
C GLN A 89 12.09 -13.06 0.01
N GLU A 90 12.26 -14.10 -0.79
CA GLU A 90 13.57 -14.59 -1.24
C GLU A 90 14.33 -13.49 -1.98
N THR A 91 13.69 -12.82 -2.94
CA THR A 91 14.28 -11.66 -3.63
C THR A 91 14.62 -10.55 -2.64
N THR A 92 13.71 -10.19 -1.75
CA THR A 92 13.94 -9.15 -0.74
C THR A 92 15.08 -9.53 0.21
N LEU A 93 15.34 -10.81 0.47
CA LEU A 93 16.42 -11.27 1.34
C LEU A 93 17.78 -11.33 0.62
N HIS A 94 17.80 -11.79 -0.63
CA HIS A 94 19.03 -12.11 -1.34
C HIS A 94 19.50 -11.05 -2.35
N THR A 95 18.60 -10.25 -2.91
CA THR A 95 18.98 -9.34 -4.01
C THR A 95 20.03 -8.32 -3.58
N GLN A 96 20.98 -8.10 -4.48
CA GLN A 96 22.01 -7.06 -4.40
C GLN A 96 21.73 -5.87 -5.33
N GLU A 97 20.75 -6.00 -6.24
CA GLU A 97 20.36 -4.96 -7.21
C GLU A 97 19.77 -3.75 -6.50
N LYS A 98 18.99 -3.98 -5.46
CA LYS A 98 18.56 -2.93 -4.53
C LYS A 98 19.31 -3.03 -3.21
N ARG A 99 20.06 -1.97 -2.90
CA ARG A 99 20.74 -1.84 -1.61
C ARG A 99 19.88 -1.09 -0.59
N PHE A 100 19.79 -1.66 0.61
CA PHE A 100 19.37 -0.94 1.80
C PHE A 100 20.60 -0.31 2.47
N TRP A 101 20.40 0.78 3.20
CA TRP A 101 21.47 1.35 4.03
C TRP A 101 21.81 0.45 5.21
N LEU A 102 20.82 -0.25 5.77
CA LEU A 102 20.97 -1.16 6.90
C LEU A 102 20.14 -2.42 6.68
N GLY A 103 20.65 -3.55 7.19
CA GLY A 103 19.89 -4.82 7.23
C GLY A 103 18.53 -4.69 7.93
N LEU A 104 18.38 -3.74 8.87
CA LEU A 104 17.09 -3.43 9.49
C LEU A 104 16.00 -3.12 8.47
N GLN A 105 16.30 -2.37 7.41
CA GLN A 105 15.30 -2.02 6.41
C GLN A 105 14.83 -3.24 5.63
N ARG A 106 15.73 -4.19 5.36
CA ARG A 106 15.43 -5.48 4.73
C ARG A 106 14.46 -6.30 5.58
N ILE A 107 14.77 -6.44 6.87
CA ILE A 107 13.90 -7.11 7.85
C ILE A 107 12.54 -6.41 7.99
N GLN A 108 12.51 -5.08 8.02
CA GLN A 108 11.25 -4.32 8.04
C GLN A 108 10.42 -4.55 6.77
N GLN A 109 11.05 -4.63 5.59
CA GLN A 109 10.35 -4.91 4.34
C GLN A 109 9.75 -6.33 4.36
N CYS A 110 10.53 -7.33 4.79
CA CYS A 110 10.04 -8.70 4.88
C CYS A 110 8.90 -8.84 5.89
N LEU A 111 9.03 -8.21 7.06
CA LEU A 111 7.94 -8.17 8.05
C LEU A 111 6.70 -7.51 7.47
N TYR A 112 6.86 -6.41 6.72
CA TYR A 112 5.73 -5.70 6.13
C TYR A 112 4.94 -6.58 5.17
N ASN A 113 5.62 -7.31 4.29
CA ASN A 113 4.98 -8.19 3.31
C ASN A 113 4.09 -9.24 3.99
N VAL A 114 4.63 -9.97 4.97
CA VAL A 114 3.90 -11.01 5.73
C VAL A 114 2.73 -10.39 6.49
N MET A 115 2.97 -9.30 7.20
CA MET A 115 1.95 -8.63 7.99
C MET A 115 0.81 -8.05 7.13
N ALA A 116 1.13 -7.54 5.94
CA ALA A 116 0.15 -7.05 4.98
C ALA A 116 -0.72 -8.19 4.44
N CYS A 117 -0.14 -9.38 4.23
CA CYS A 117 -0.87 -10.57 3.82
C CYS A 117 -1.83 -11.06 4.91
N PHE A 118 -1.35 -11.23 6.15
CA PHE A 118 -2.15 -11.83 7.23
C PHE A 118 -3.19 -10.91 7.84
N THR A 119 -2.87 -9.62 8.01
CA THR A 119 -3.80 -8.69 8.68
C THR A 119 -4.61 -7.85 7.71
N VAL A 120 -4.22 -7.87 6.43
CA VAL A 120 -4.91 -7.17 5.34
C VAL A 120 -5.09 -5.68 5.60
N ASN A 121 -4.27 -5.07 6.46
CA ASN A 121 -4.43 -3.68 6.87
C ASN A 121 -4.02 -2.68 5.79
N ARG A 122 -4.51 -1.43 5.92
CA ARG A 122 -4.07 -0.33 5.04
C ARG A 122 -2.64 0.08 5.39
N ILE A 123 -1.89 0.55 4.39
CA ILE A 123 -0.51 1.03 4.53
C ILE A 123 -0.31 2.00 5.71
N ASN A 124 -1.24 2.95 5.92
CA ASN A 124 -1.16 3.91 7.01
C ASN A 124 -1.39 3.29 8.40
N ALA A 125 -2.23 2.25 8.50
CA ALA A 125 -2.40 1.54 9.76
C ALA A 125 -1.15 0.73 10.09
N MET A 126 -0.61 0.04 9.09
CA MET A 126 0.60 -0.79 9.22
C MET A 126 1.82 0.02 9.62
N ARG A 127 2.17 1.07 8.87
CA ARG A 127 3.40 1.85 9.12
C ARG A 127 3.40 2.58 10.47
N MET A 128 2.22 2.83 11.02
CA MET A 128 2.05 3.52 12.30
C MET A 128 2.10 2.55 13.50
N LEU A 129 2.36 1.27 13.28
CA LEU A 129 2.48 0.28 14.34
C LEU A 129 3.68 0.61 15.24
N GLN A 130 3.45 0.55 16.55
CA GLN A 130 4.42 0.89 17.60
C GLN A 130 4.45 -0.24 18.63
N TYR A 131 5.49 -0.30 19.46
CA TYR A 131 5.66 -1.38 20.42
C TYR A 131 4.53 -1.49 21.44
N LYS A 132 3.91 -0.38 21.83
CA LYS A 132 2.71 -0.40 22.71
C LYS A 132 1.49 -1.10 22.11
N HIS A 133 1.49 -1.35 20.80
CA HIS A 133 0.42 -2.07 20.11
C HIS A 133 0.67 -3.58 20.01
N LEU A 134 1.83 -4.04 20.48
CA LEU A 134 2.25 -5.43 20.45
C LEU A 134 2.11 -6.02 21.86
N GLN A 135 1.58 -7.23 21.94
CA GLN A 135 1.69 -8.06 23.13
C GLN A 135 2.22 -9.43 22.72
N TYR A 136 3.14 -9.93 23.53
CA TYR A 136 3.71 -11.25 23.38
C TYR A 136 3.37 -12.08 24.60
N SER A 137 3.06 -13.33 24.37
CA SER A 137 2.91 -14.32 25.43
C SER A 137 3.41 -15.67 24.95
N LEU A 138 3.88 -16.50 25.89
CA LEU A 138 3.96 -17.94 25.67
C LEU A 138 2.63 -18.55 26.09
N GLN A 139 2.06 -19.37 25.22
CA GLN A 139 0.82 -20.08 25.44
C GLN A 139 1.11 -21.57 25.59
N GLN A 140 0.40 -22.21 26.50
CA GLN A 140 0.44 -23.67 26.62
C GLN A 140 -0.09 -24.28 25.32
N ASP A 141 0.63 -25.27 24.78
CA ASP A 141 0.15 -25.98 23.61
C ASP A 141 -1.00 -26.91 24.00
N LEU A 142 -2.14 -26.76 23.33
CA LEU A 142 -3.35 -27.53 23.61
C LEU A 142 -3.20 -29.02 23.29
N HIS A 143 -2.18 -29.41 22.52
CA HIS A 143 -1.90 -30.78 22.14
C HIS A 143 -0.69 -31.37 22.90
N GLY A 144 -0.21 -30.68 23.94
CA GLY A 144 0.88 -31.15 24.79
C GLY A 144 2.28 -30.90 24.22
N GLY A 145 2.41 -30.11 23.15
CA GLY A 145 3.68 -29.67 22.60
C GLY A 145 4.41 -28.60 23.45
N PRO A 146 5.58 -28.12 22.97
CA PRO A 146 6.28 -27.02 23.63
C PRO A 146 5.44 -25.73 23.60
N PRO A 147 5.62 -24.80 24.58
CA PRO A 147 4.92 -23.53 24.59
C PRO A 147 5.09 -22.77 23.27
N ARG A 148 4.01 -22.20 22.76
CA ARG A 148 3.99 -21.45 21.49
C ARG A 148 3.94 -19.96 21.76
N ILE A 149 4.70 -19.19 20.98
CA ILE A 149 4.58 -17.73 21.04
C ILE A 149 3.25 -17.32 20.43
N LEU A 150 2.50 -16.49 21.14
CA LEU A 150 1.34 -15.78 20.61
C LEU A 150 1.68 -14.30 20.48
N LEU A 151 1.53 -13.79 19.26
CA LEU A 151 1.66 -12.38 18.94
C LEU A 151 0.27 -11.75 18.80
N GLU A 152 0.00 -10.75 19.63
CA GLU A 152 -1.22 -9.96 19.56
C GLU A 152 -0.91 -8.56 19.05
N ILE A 153 -1.64 -8.12 18.03
CA ILE A 153 -1.39 -6.84 17.36
C ILE A 153 -2.67 -6.02 17.29
N THR A 154 -2.66 -4.89 18.01
CA THR A 154 -3.81 -3.98 18.09
C THR A 154 -3.60 -2.74 17.21
N TYR A 155 -4.34 -2.62 16.11
CA TYR A 155 -4.20 -1.48 15.21
C TYR A 155 -5.05 -0.27 15.64
N SER A 156 -4.44 0.64 16.41
CA SER A 156 -5.09 1.86 16.93
C SER A 156 -5.29 2.96 15.87
N PHE A 157 -4.43 3.02 14.84
CA PHE A 157 -4.47 4.06 13.79
C PHE A 157 -5.29 3.67 12.54
N ALA A 158 -5.88 2.49 12.54
CA ALA A 158 -6.75 2.07 11.46
C ALA A 158 -8.14 2.71 11.64
N LYS A 159 -8.73 3.25 10.56
CA LYS A 159 -10.09 3.85 10.51
C LYS A 159 -11.01 3.19 11.55
N LYS A 160 -11.51 3.94 12.53
CA LYS A 160 -12.44 3.36 13.52
C LYS A 160 -13.69 2.91 12.77
N TYR A 161 -13.91 1.59 12.69
CA TYR A 161 -15.18 1.03 12.27
C TYR A 161 -15.91 0.66 13.55
N MET A 162 -17.10 1.24 13.76
CA MET A 162 -17.88 1.09 15.00
C MET A 162 -17.15 1.51 16.30
N GLY A 163 -16.08 2.31 16.21
CA GLY A 163 -15.32 2.74 17.39
C GLY A 163 -14.34 1.71 17.97
N VAL A 164 -14.27 0.49 17.42
CA VAL A 164 -13.52 -0.64 17.99
C VAL A 164 -12.12 -0.77 17.36
N MET A 165 -11.12 -1.11 18.19
CA MET A 165 -9.79 -1.51 17.75
C MET A 165 -9.78 -3.01 17.48
N ASN A 166 -9.22 -3.42 16.34
CA ASN A 166 -9.12 -4.84 16.01
C ASN A 166 -7.77 -5.35 16.52
N THR A 167 -7.81 -6.48 17.23
CA THR A 167 -6.63 -7.23 17.65
C THR A 167 -6.53 -8.48 16.80
N PHE A 168 -5.38 -8.67 16.16
CA PHE A 168 -5.06 -9.92 15.44
C PHE A 168 -4.23 -10.79 16.36
N LEU A 169 -4.67 -12.04 16.53
CA LEU A 169 -3.95 -13.08 17.24
C LEU A 169 -3.20 -13.91 16.19
N ILE A 170 -1.88 -13.94 16.27
CA ILE A 170 -1.03 -14.66 15.33
C ILE A 170 -0.23 -15.69 16.14
N PRO A 171 -0.60 -16.97 16.11
CA PRO A 171 0.19 -18.01 16.74
C PRO A 171 1.48 -18.25 15.96
N GLU A 172 2.55 -18.62 16.67
CA GLU A 172 3.82 -18.99 16.07
C GLU A 172 3.70 -20.23 15.18
N ILE A 173 4.30 -20.17 13.99
CA ILE A 173 4.39 -21.30 13.08
C ILE A 173 5.68 -22.06 13.41
N LEU A 174 5.56 -23.27 13.96
CA LEU A 174 6.70 -24.08 14.40
C LEU A 174 7.25 -25.01 13.30
N PHE A 175 6.39 -25.46 12.39
CA PHE A 175 6.69 -26.51 11.41
C PHE A 175 6.73 -26.00 9.97
N ASP A 176 6.96 -24.71 9.78
CA ASP A 176 7.18 -24.18 8.44
C ASP A 176 8.58 -24.60 7.97
N PRO A 177 8.74 -25.23 6.79
CA PRO A 177 10.06 -25.54 6.24
C PRO A 177 10.91 -24.28 6.02
N SER A 178 10.32 -23.08 5.99
CA SER A 178 11.04 -21.82 5.87
C SER A 178 10.47 -20.72 6.77
N LEU A 179 11.33 -20.14 7.62
CA LEU A 179 10.94 -19.04 8.50
C LEU A 179 10.71 -17.70 7.76
N ILE A 180 10.83 -17.66 6.42
CA ILE A 180 10.66 -16.44 5.60
C ILE A 180 9.23 -15.91 5.60
N LEU A 181 8.25 -16.72 5.98
CA LEU A 181 6.85 -16.33 6.14
C LEU A 181 6.45 -16.11 7.60
N SER A 182 7.40 -16.25 8.55
CA SER A 182 7.12 -16.07 9.98
C SER A 182 7.19 -14.60 10.39
N PRO A 183 6.06 -13.96 10.78
CA PRO A 183 6.08 -12.60 11.28
C PRO A 183 6.80 -12.53 12.65
N HIS A 184 6.79 -13.62 13.41
CA HIS A 184 7.48 -13.75 14.68
C HIS A 184 8.99 -13.58 14.49
N THR A 185 9.59 -14.29 13.53
CA THR A 185 11.02 -14.24 13.26
C THR A 185 11.49 -12.81 12.99
N PHE A 186 10.83 -12.11 12.06
CA PHE A 186 11.23 -10.74 11.73
C PHE A 186 10.94 -9.75 12.87
N LEU A 187 9.78 -9.84 13.52
CA LEU A 187 9.41 -8.89 14.57
C LEU A 187 10.25 -9.08 15.84
N LEU A 188 10.47 -10.33 16.27
CA LEU A 188 11.35 -10.65 17.40
C LEU A 188 12.79 -10.21 17.12
N SER A 189 13.30 -10.38 15.89
CA SER A 189 14.65 -9.88 15.55
C SER A 189 14.79 -8.37 15.74
N ILE A 190 13.76 -7.60 15.37
CA ILE A 190 13.70 -6.14 15.58
C ILE A 190 13.65 -5.82 17.08
N LEU A 191 12.83 -6.56 17.85
CA LEU A 191 12.65 -6.34 19.28
C LEU A 191 13.92 -6.67 20.08
N PHE A 192 14.59 -7.78 19.79
CA PHE A 192 15.86 -8.16 20.42
C PHE A 192 16.98 -7.17 20.09
N ARG A 193 17.10 -6.77 18.82
CA ARG A 193 18.06 -5.73 18.41
C ARG A 193 17.87 -4.43 19.18
N ASN A 194 16.63 -4.10 19.50
CA ASN A 194 16.28 -2.90 20.23
C ASN A 194 16.16 -3.13 21.74
N ASP A 195 16.52 -4.30 22.28
CA ASP A 195 16.45 -4.62 23.71
C ASP A 195 15.04 -4.28 24.29
N ALA A 196 13.99 -4.69 23.57
CA ALA A 196 12.64 -4.20 23.82
C ALA A 196 11.91 -4.89 24.97
N PHE A 197 12.31 -6.11 25.35
CA PHE A 197 11.67 -6.86 26.43
C PHE A 197 12.04 -6.32 27.80
N LYS A 198 11.10 -6.35 28.74
CA LYS A 198 11.31 -5.91 30.13
C LYS A 198 12.25 -6.85 30.89
N ALA A 199 12.18 -8.16 30.61
CA ALA A 199 13.04 -9.15 31.20
C ALA A 199 14.49 -8.97 30.71
N LEU A 200 15.42 -8.68 31.63
CA LEU A 200 16.80 -8.31 31.29
C LEU A 200 17.61 -9.48 30.69
N ASN A 201 17.19 -10.72 30.97
CA ASN A 201 17.79 -11.95 30.45
C ASN A 201 17.23 -12.37 29.08
N LEU A 202 16.15 -11.75 28.61
CA LEU A 202 15.50 -12.14 27.35
C LEU A 202 16.09 -11.35 26.17
N LYS A 203 17.24 -11.79 25.66
CA LYS A 203 18.02 -11.07 24.62
C LYS A 203 18.02 -11.77 23.27
N SER A 204 17.60 -13.02 23.21
CA SER A 204 17.65 -13.86 22.03
C SER A 204 16.47 -14.83 21.94
N MET A 205 16.34 -15.48 20.78
CA MET A 205 15.41 -16.60 20.63
C MET A 205 15.76 -17.77 21.54
N GLU A 206 17.04 -18.00 21.82
CA GLU A 206 17.48 -19.09 22.69
C GLU A 206 17.02 -18.88 24.13
N ASP A 207 17.20 -17.66 24.66
CA ASP A 207 16.67 -17.28 25.98
C ASP A 207 15.15 -17.46 26.04
N LEU A 208 14.45 -17.12 24.95
CA LEU A 208 13.00 -17.25 24.87
C LEU A 208 12.55 -18.72 24.88
N ARG A 209 13.27 -19.60 24.17
CA ARG A 209 12.97 -21.04 24.11
C ARG A 209 13.25 -21.77 25.42
N GLN A 210 14.08 -21.21 26.29
CA GLN A 210 14.33 -21.75 27.64
C GLN A 210 13.23 -21.41 28.64
N LEU A 211 12.26 -20.58 28.28
CA LEU A 211 11.14 -20.23 29.16
C LEU A 211 10.09 -21.34 29.16
N PHE A 212 9.68 -21.76 30.36
CA PHE A 212 8.62 -22.73 30.57
C PHE A 212 7.45 -22.12 31.33
N LEU A 213 6.27 -22.70 31.11
CA LEU A 213 5.05 -22.36 31.83
C LEU A 213 5.03 -23.14 33.16
N GLU A 214 5.37 -22.48 34.26
CA GLU A 214 5.37 -23.10 35.59
C GLU A 214 4.00 -23.02 36.27
N GLY A 215 3.71 -23.96 37.18
CA GLY A 215 2.58 -23.88 38.11
C GLY A 215 1.19 -23.99 37.46
N GLY A 216 1.05 -24.73 36.36
CA GLY A 216 -0.23 -24.94 35.67
C GLY A 216 -0.76 -23.71 34.92
N ARG A 217 0.08 -22.70 34.70
CA ARG A 217 -0.30 -21.48 33.96
C ARG A 217 -0.53 -21.79 32.48
N GLN A 218 -1.65 -21.28 31.96
CA GLN A 218 -1.95 -21.35 30.52
C GLN A 218 -1.14 -20.36 29.68
N GLN A 219 -0.65 -19.28 30.31
CA GLN A 219 -0.01 -18.16 29.64
C GLN A 219 1.13 -17.58 30.49
N LEU A 220 2.21 -17.18 29.82
CA LEU A 220 3.27 -16.33 30.36
C LEU A 220 3.40 -15.06 29.51
N PRO A 221 2.93 -13.89 29.99
CA PRO A 221 3.12 -12.62 29.29
C PRO A 221 4.59 -12.23 29.19
N LEU A 222 5.01 -11.72 28.04
CA LEU A 222 6.36 -11.21 27.76
C LEU A 222 6.29 -9.68 27.53
N PRO A 223 6.20 -8.87 28.61
CA PRO A 223 5.97 -7.43 28.49
C PRO A 223 7.16 -6.70 27.87
N LEU A 224 6.86 -5.72 27.01
CA LEU A 224 7.85 -4.79 26.45
C LEU A 224 8.10 -3.60 27.41
N LYS A 225 9.28 -2.99 27.30
CA LYS A 225 9.72 -1.82 28.05
C LYS A 225 8.82 -0.60 27.76
N ARG A 226 8.35 0.08 28.82
CA ARG A 226 7.42 1.23 28.70
C ARG A 226 8.09 2.42 28.03
N GLU A 227 9.37 2.65 28.29
CA GLU A 227 10.17 3.71 27.69
C GLU A 227 10.35 3.55 26.17
N LYS A 228 10.16 2.34 25.63
CA LYS A 228 10.19 2.01 24.19
C LYS A 228 8.79 1.91 23.57
N ALA A 229 7.72 2.20 24.33
CA ALA A 229 6.33 2.09 23.88
C ALA A 229 6.03 2.79 22.55
N ASP A 230 6.60 3.98 22.34
CA ASP A 230 6.39 4.78 21.13
C ASP A 230 7.36 4.48 19.98
N TYR A 231 8.19 3.44 20.10
CA TYR A 231 9.07 3.03 19.00
C TYR A 231 8.23 2.41 17.90
N TYR A 232 8.40 2.89 16.67
CA TYR A 232 7.76 2.34 15.49
C TYR A 232 8.40 1.02 15.10
N VAL A 233 7.57 0.03 14.76
CA VAL A 233 8.00 -1.26 14.20
C VAL A 233 8.64 -1.04 12.83
N PHE A 234 7.99 -0.23 11.99
CA PHE A 234 8.49 0.19 10.69
C PHE A 234 9.07 1.59 10.81
N CYS A 235 10.26 1.69 11.40
CA CYS A 235 10.90 2.96 11.67
C CYS A 235 11.62 3.53 10.44
N ARG A 236 11.82 4.85 10.47
CA ARG A 236 12.48 5.58 9.39
C ARG A 236 14.00 5.42 9.48
N VAL A 237 14.62 5.11 8.35
CA VAL A 237 16.08 5.13 8.17
C VAL A 237 16.41 6.24 7.19
N GLU A 238 17.32 7.13 7.58
CA GLU A 238 17.75 8.26 6.75
C GLU A 238 19.26 8.25 6.57
N ALA A 239 19.71 8.45 5.33
CA ALA A 239 21.09 8.79 5.04
C ALA A 239 21.18 10.31 4.80
N LYS A 240 21.87 11.02 5.68
CA LYS A 240 22.15 12.46 5.52
C LYS A 240 23.65 12.67 5.45
N ARG A 241 24.14 13.22 4.35
CA ARG A 241 25.58 13.47 4.10
C ARG A 241 26.44 12.22 4.35
N GLY A 242 26.01 11.06 3.84
CA GLY A 242 26.70 9.78 4.02
C GLY A 242 26.52 9.11 5.39
N LYS A 243 26.00 9.82 6.41
CA LYS A 243 25.70 9.23 7.72
C LYS A 243 24.31 8.61 7.73
N VAL A 244 24.25 7.31 7.97
CA VAL A 244 22.99 6.57 8.12
C VAL A 244 22.53 6.64 9.56
N THR A 245 21.26 7.00 9.77
CA THR A 245 20.63 7.12 11.09
C THR A 245 19.29 6.40 11.10
N VAL A 246 19.01 5.72 12.21
CA VAL A 246 17.71 5.09 12.49
C VAL A 246 16.94 6.00 13.42
N ASN A 247 15.73 6.39 13.04
CA ASN A 247 14.83 7.14 13.91
C ASN A 247 13.64 6.28 14.30
N THR A 248 13.73 5.66 15.47
CA THR A 248 12.67 4.78 16.02
C THR A 248 11.39 5.53 16.37
N LYS A 249 11.43 6.86 16.50
CA LYS A 249 10.28 7.72 16.83
C LYS A 249 9.57 8.27 15.60
N LEU A 250 10.03 7.96 14.38
CA LEU A 250 9.34 8.31 13.15
C LEU A 250 9.01 7.06 12.33
N PRO A 251 7.79 6.96 11.78
CA PRO A 251 7.45 5.85 10.90
C PRO A 251 8.11 6.00 9.53
N ILE A 252 8.28 4.89 8.84
CA ILE A 252 8.58 4.90 7.41
C ILE A 252 7.53 5.72 6.64
N THR A 253 8.00 6.49 5.65
CA THR A 253 7.09 7.31 4.85
C THR A 253 6.28 6.44 3.88
N PRO A 254 5.06 6.84 3.49
CA PRO A 254 4.28 6.07 2.53
C PRO A 254 5.00 5.95 1.20
N SER A 255 5.63 7.03 0.73
CA SER A 255 6.37 7.06 -0.53
C SER A 255 7.56 6.12 -0.52
N THR A 256 8.34 6.07 0.56
CA THR A 256 9.47 5.14 0.68
C THR A 256 8.99 3.70 0.61
N LEU A 257 7.96 3.36 1.38
CA LEU A 257 7.43 2.00 1.44
C LEU A 257 6.77 1.58 0.12
N SER A 258 6.02 2.47 -0.54
CA SER A 258 5.44 2.21 -1.86
C SER A 258 6.51 2.05 -2.94
N SER A 259 7.57 2.86 -2.91
CA SER A 259 8.70 2.71 -3.83
C SER A 259 9.40 1.38 -3.61
N GLN A 260 9.71 1.02 -2.36
CA GLN A 260 10.35 -0.26 -2.04
C GLN A 260 9.52 -1.45 -2.53
N MET A 261 8.21 -1.44 -2.26
CA MET A 261 7.32 -2.50 -2.73
C MET A 261 7.32 -2.64 -4.25
N LYS A 262 7.31 -1.51 -4.98
CA LYS A 262 7.39 -1.49 -6.43
C LYS A 262 8.73 -2.08 -6.91
N ASP A 263 9.84 -1.56 -6.39
CA ASP A 263 11.20 -1.96 -6.78
C ASP A 263 11.41 -3.47 -6.54
N PHE A 264 11.07 -4.00 -5.36
CA PHE A 264 11.25 -5.43 -5.07
C PHE A 264 10.30 -6.31 -5.87
N GLY A 265 9.13 -5.79 -6.27
CA GLY A 265 8.24 -6.49 -7.18
C GLY A 265 8.84 -6.66 -8.56
N GLU A 266 9.41 -5.58 -9.10
CA GLU A 266 10.07 -5.58 -10.41
C GLU A 266 11.29 -6.51 -10.41
N ILE A 267 12.15 -6.42 -9.38
CA ILE A 267 13.32 -7.29 -9.23
C ILE A 267 12.91 -8.77 -9.09
N ALA A 268 11.79 -9.05 -8.41
CA ALA A 268 11.27 -10.41 -8.29
C ALA A 268 10.68 -10.96 -9.60
N GLY A 269 10.58 -10.15 -10.66
CA GLY A 269 10.06 -10.56 -11.96
C GLY A 269 8.53 -10.57 -12.04
N PHE A 270 7.85 -9.81 -11.17
CA PHE A 270 6.40 -9.67 -11.30
C PHE A 270 6.05 -8.77 -12.49
N LEU A 271 5.27 -9.31 -13.43
CA LEU A 271 4.79 -8.57 -14.61
C LEU A 271 4.08 -7.25 -14.26
N TRP A 272 3.26 -7.28 -13.20
CA TRP A 272 2.50 -6.11 -12.78
C TRP A 272 3.19 -5.37 -11.63
N SER A 273 2.99 -4.05 -11.56
CA SER A 273 3.55 -3.28 -10.45
C SER A 273 2.99 -3.76 -9.09
N MET A 274 3.91 -3.99 -8.15
CA MET A 274 3.62 -4.38 -6.78
C MET A 274 3.27 -3.18 -5.89
N PHE A 275 2.13 -3.27 -5.18
CA PHE A 275 1.70 -2.25 -4.23
C PHE A 275 0.80 -2.84 -3.13
N THR A 276 0.74 -2.17 -1.97
CA THR A 276 0.09 -2.73 -0.75
C THR A 276 -1.38 -3.13 -0.92
N HIS A 277 -2.15 -2.48 -1.80
CA HIS A 277 -3.56 -2.81 -1.96
C HIS A 277 -3.79 -4.22 -2.53
N ARG A 278 -2.80 -4.81 -3.22
CA ARG A 278 -2.91 -6.16 -3.77
C ARG A 278 -3.06 -7.25 -2.72
N PHE A 279 -2.39 -7.12 -1.57
CA PHE A 279 -2.61 -8.01 -0.41
C PHE A 279 -4.08 -7.98 0.05
N ARG A 280 -4.76 -6.84 -0.11
CA ARG A 280 -6.20 -6.71 0.23
C ARG A 280 -7.13 -7.33 -0.78
N TYR A 281 -6.71 -7.45 -2.04
CA TYR A 281 -7.47 -8.19 -3.03
C TYR A 281 -7.41 -9.68 -2.73
N GLY A 282 -6.21 -10.23 -2.52
CA GLY A 282 -6.02 -11.65 -2.20
C GLY A 282 -6.61 -12.05 -0.86
N GLY A 283 -6.23 -11.36 0.23
CA GLY A 283 -6.77 -11.66 1.56
C GLY A 283 -8.28 -11.47 1.65
N GLY A 284 -8.82 -10.47 0.96
CA GLY A 284 -10.27 -10.26 0.86
C GLY A 284 -10.99 -11.40 0.12
N ALA A 285 -10.41 -11.88 -0.99
CA ALA A 285 -10.93 -13.01 -1.74
C ALA A 285 -10.91 -14.31 -0.89
N ILE A 286 -9.79 -14.62 -0.23
CA ILE A 286 -9.67 -15.79 0.65
C ILE A 286 -10.72 -15.77 1.76
N MET A 287 -10.87 -14.64 2.46
CA MET A 287 -11.87 -14.53 3.53
C MET A 287 -13.28 -14.80 2.98
N ASN A 288 -13.61 -14.23 1.82
CA ASN A 288 -14.92 -14.38 1.20
C ASN A 288 -15.24 -15.81 0.76
N THR A 289 -14.26 -16.59 0.30
CA THR A 289 -14.48 -17.95 -0.22
C THR A 289 -14.26 -19.05 0.81
N SER A 290 -13.54 -18.77 1.90
CA SER A 290 -13.12 -19.80 2.87
C SER A 290 -14.26 -20.49 3.63
N GLY A 291 -15.43 -19.87 3.76
CA GLY A 291 -16.49 -20.30 4.68
C GLY A 291 -16.16 -20.13 6.17
N LEU A 292 -14.92 -19.77 6.52
CA LEU A 292 -14.45 -19.60 7.90
C LEU A 292 -14.66 -18.18 8.44
N VAL A 293 -14.85 -17.20 7.55
CA VAL A 293 -14.97 -15.78 7.91
C VAL A 293 -16.34 -15.26 7.46
N SER A 294 -17.16 -14.82 8.41
CA SER A 294 -18.46 -14.22 8.09
C SER A 294 -18.30 -12.86 7.40
N ASN A 295 -19.31 -12.42 6.64
CA ASN A 295 -19.35 -11.08 6.04
C ASN A 295 -19.14 -9.96 7.08
N ALA A 296 -19.67 -10.13 8.30
CA ALA A 296 -19.49 -9.18 9.38
C ALA A 296 -18.03 -9.11 9.84
N GLN A 297 -17.39 -10.28 10.02
CA GLN A 297 -15.98 -10.38 10.40
C GLN A 297 -15.05 -9.87 9.29
N GLN A 298 -15.33 -10.18 8.02
CA GLN A 298 -14.58 -9.64 6.88
C GLN A 298 -14.66 -8.10 6.84
N ASN A 299 -15.87 -7.54 7.03
CA ASN A 299 -16.05 -6.09 7.09
C ASN A 299 -15.31 -5.46 8.28
N LEU A 300 -15.27 -6.15 9.42
CA LEU A 300 -14.48 -5.74 10.59
C LEU A 300 -12.98 -5.73 10.26
N ILE A 301 -12.43 -6.83 9.73
CA ILE A 301 -11.01 -6.99 9.36
C ILE A 301 -10.60 -5.94 8.32
N MET A 302 -11.36 -5.82 7.22
CA MET A 302 -11.05 -4.90 6.14
C MET A 302 -11.44 -3.45 6.45
N LYS A 303 -12.16 -3.20 7.55
CA LYS A 303 -12.70 -1.88 7.93
C LYS A 303 -13.60 -1.29 6.85
N HIS A 304 -14.54 -2.10 6.38
CA HIS A 304 -15.54 -1.78 5.37
C HIS A 304 -16.90 -1.53 6.04
N ALA A 305 -17.65 -0.56 5.52
CA ALA A 305 -18.98 -0.24 6.04
C ALA A 305 -20.05 -1.23 5.59
N SER A 306 -19.79 -1.97 4.52
CA SER A 306 -20.68 -2.98 3.98
C SER A 306 -19.92 -3.87 3.01
N MET A 307 -20.50 -5.04 2.75
CA MET A 307 -19.98 -5.99 1.77
C MET A 307 -19.86 -5.38 0.37
N ARG A 308 -20.74 -4.44 0.01
CA ARG A 308 -20.68 -3.72 -1.26
C ARG A 308 -19.36 -2.98 -1.47
N MET A 309 -18.72 -2.49 -0.40
CA MET A 309 -17.40 -1.86 -0.50
C MET A 309 -16.33 -2.86 -0.93
N PHE A 310 -16.39 -4.10 -0.44
CA PHE A 310 -15.50 -5.17 -0.85
C PHE A 310 -15.74 -5.52 -2.34
N LEU A 311 -16.99 -5.81 -2.72
CA LEU A 311 -17.33 -6.18 -4.10
C LEU A 311 -16.93 -5.10 -5.12
N ASN A 312 -17.12 -3.83 -4.80
CA ASN A 312 -16.83 -2.74 -5.73
C ASN A 312 -15.34 -2.43 -5.86
N HIS A 313 -14.56 -2.53 -4.77
CA HIS A 313 -13.20 -1.98 -4.74
C HIS A 313 -12.09 -3.01 -4.53
N TYR A 314 -12.41 -4.22 -4.07
CA TYR A 314 -11.41 -5.19 -3.62
C TYR A 314 -11.60 -6.58 -4.21
N PHE A 315 -12.82 -6.99 -4.55
CA PHE A 315 -13.07 -8.29 -5.15
C PHE A 315 -12.40 -8.35 -6.54
N PRO A 316 -11.54 -9.36 -6.80
CA PRO A 316 -10.98 -9.60 -8.13
C PRO A 316 -12.08 -9.78 -9.17
N ARG A 317 -11.82 -9.36 -10.41
CA ARG A 317 -12.79 -9.52 -11.51
C ARG A 317 -12.67 -10.87 -12.21
N CYS A 318 -11.50 -11.49 -12.15
CA CYS A 318 -11.32 -12.87 -12.55
C CYS A 318 -12.06 -13.79 -11.58
N ILE A 319 -12.90 -14.69 -12.10
CA ILE A 319 -13.66 -15.64 -11.30
C ILE A 319 -12.78 -16.85 -11.00
N GLY A 320 -12.40 -16.99 -9.74
CA GLY A 320 -11.53 -18.05 -9.23
C GLY A 320 -12.17 -19.39 -8.95
N THR A 321 -13.40 -19.59 -9.41
CA THR A 321 -14.12 -20.83 -9.24
C THR A 321 -14.00 -21.62 -10.52
N ASP A 322 -13.67 -22.92 -10.43
CA ASP A 322 -13.73 -23.81 -11.57
C ASP A 322 -15.20 -24.03 -11.96
N MET A 323 -15.67 -23.16 -12.85
CA MET A 323 -17.05 -23.18 -13.34
C MET A 323 -17.35 -24.43 -14.15
N GLN A 324 -16.35 -25.07 -14.77
CA GLN A 324 -16.56 -26.28 -15.54
C GLN A 324 -16.87 -27.46 -14.61
N ALA A 325 -16.02 -27.68 -13.60
CA ALA A 325 -16.26 -28.72 -12.61
C ALA A 325 -17.58 -28.47 -11.86
N LEU A 326 -17.80 -27.23 -11.40
CA LEU A 326 -19.02 -26.84 -10.68
C LEU A 326 -20.29 -27.16 -11.48
N MET A 327 -20.36 -26.75 -12.76
CA MET A 327 -21.54 -26.96 -13.60
C MET A 327 -21.78 -28.44 -13.92
N ARG A 328 -20.76 -29.28 -13.80
CA ARG A 328 -20.83 -30.74 -14.02
C ARG A 328 -21.06 -31.53 -12.72
N GLY A 329 -21.14 -30.86 -11.57
CA GLY A 329 -21.21 -31.52 -10.27
C GLY A 329 -19.93 -32.27 -9.89
N LEU A 330 -18.78 -31.88 -10.48
CA LEU A 330 -17.46 -32.40 -10.15
C LEU A 330 -16.80 -31.53 -9.07
N GLU A 331 -15.76 -32.07 -8.42
CA GLU A 331 -14.95 -31.33 -7.46
C GLU A 331 -14.14 -30.23 -8.18
N PRO A 332 -14.30 -28.94 -7.80
CA PRO A 332 -13.53 -27.84 -8.39
C PRO A 332 -12.04 -27.92 -8.08
N ASP A 333 -11.19 -27.72 -9.09
CA ASP A 333 -9.73 -27.62 -8.90
C ASP A 333 -9.33 -26.26 -8.31
N SER A 334 -9.55 -26.12 -7.00
CA SER A 334 -9.32 -24.85 -6.29
C SER A 334 -7.85 -24.45 -6.23
N GLU A 335 -6.93 -25.43 -6.29
CA GLU A 335 -5.48 -25.19 -6.27
C GLU A 335 -5.03 -24.60 -7.61
N MET A 336 -5.42 -25.21 -8.73
CA MET A 336 -5.14 -24.67 -10.07
C MET A 336 -5.75 -23.28 -10.24
N MET A 337 -7.01 -23.09 -9.87
CA MET A 337 -7.67 -21.79 -10.00
C MET A 337 -6.95 -20.70 -9.18
N ARG A 338 -6.46 -21.06 -7.99
CA ARG A 338 -5.66 -20.15 -7.16
C ARG A 338 -4.32 -19.83 -7.82
N ALA A 339 -3.62 -20.82 -8.38
CA ALA A 339 -2.34 -20.64 -9.04
C ALA A 339 -2.43 -19.76 -10.30
N VAL A 340 -3.51 -19.85 -11.08
CA VAL A 340 -3.69 -19.03 -12.29
C VAL A 340 -4.16 -17.61 -11.97
N MET A 341 -4.88 -17.42 -10.86
CA MET A 341 -5.33 -16.09 -10.45
C MET A 341 -4.26 -15.25 -9.76
N CYS A 342 -3.27 -15.90 -9.14
CA CYS A 342 -2.29 -15.22 -8.32
C CYS A 342 -1.35 -14.36 -9.18
N MET A 343 -0.77 -13.35 -8.57
CA MET A 343 0.10 -12.42 -9.30
C MET A 343 1.40 -13.10 -9.78
N GLY A 344 1.87 -14.11 -9.06
CA GLY A 344 3.04 -14.92 -9.41
C GLY A 344 2.81 -15.85 -10.60
N HIS A 345 1.58 -16.00 -11.10
CA HIS A 345 1.31 -16.73 -12.34
C HIS A 345 2.14 -16.21 -13.52
N TRP A 346 2.36 -14.89 -13.59
CA TRP A 346 3.14 -14.22 -14.63
C TRP A 346 4.58 -13.93 -14.21
N LEU A 347 5.09 -14.62 -13.18
CA LEU A 347 6.45 -14.41 -12.72
C LEU A 347 7.42 -14.96 -13.76
N ASP A 348 8.20 -14.07 -14.37
CA ASP A 348 9.24 -14.42 -15.34
C ASP A 348 10.58 -13.81 -14.89
N PRO A 349 11.49 -14.62 -14.32
CA PRO A 349 12.81 -14.15 -13.91
C PRO A 349 13.66 -13.64 -15.09
N ARG A 350 13.28 -13.94 -16.34
CA ARG A 350 13.99 -13.52 -17.56
C ARG A 350 13.44 -12.20 -18.13
N GLN A 351 12.41 -11.63 -17.51
CA GLN A 351 11.81 -10.38 -17.98
C GLN A 351 12.87 -9.27 -18.05
N PRO A 352 13.06 -8.60 -19.20
CA PRO A 352 13.99 -7.48 -19.31
C PRO A 352 13.60 -6.37 -18.33
N GLN A 353 14.49 -6.08 -17.37
CA GLN A 353 14.25 -5.05 -16.35
C GLN A 353 14.75 -3.68 -16.79
N ASP A 354 15.77 -3.65 -17.64
CA ASP A 354 16.38 -2.43 -18.18
C ASP A 354 16.33 -2.44 -19.71
N LEU A 355 16.27 -1.24 -20.28
CA LEU A 355 16.49 -1.05 -21.71
C LEU A 355 17.94 -1.40 -22.06
N THR A 356 18.14 -2.07 -23.19
CA THR A 356 19.49 -2.22 -23.77
C THR A 356 20.03 -0.85 -24.16
N ASP A 357 21.35 -0.72 -24.31
CA ASP A 357 21.93 0.58 -24.69
C ASP A 357 21.43 1.06 -26.07
N GLN A 358 21.14 0.13 -26.98
CA GLN A 358 20.47 0.45 -28.26
C GLN A 358 19.05 0.97 -28.06
N GLN A 359 18.28 0.37 -27.14
CA GLN A 359 16.94 0.85 -26.81
C GLN A 359 16.97 2.20 -26.10
N LYS A 360 17.94 2.45 -25.22
CA LYS A 360 18.13 3.75 -24.58
C LYS A 360 18.40 4.84 -25.62
N VAL A 361 19.32 4.60 -26.55
CA VAL A 361 19.63 5.51 -27.66
C VAL A 361 18.40 5.74 -28.55
N SER A 362 17.65 4.69 -28.87
CA SER A 362 16.41 4.82 -29.64
C SER A 362 15.35 5.69 -28.93
N VAL A 363 15.19 5.51 -27.61
CA VAL A 363 14.25 6.32 -26.81
C VAL A 363 14.72 7.77 -26.70
N GLU A 364 16.02 8.01 -26.58
CA GLU A 364 16.61 9.36 -26.56
C GLU A 364 16.41 10.08 -27.91
N GLN A 365 16.62 9.39 -29.03
CA GLN A 365 16.36 9.93 -30.38
C GLN A 365 14.87 10.23 -30.62
N GLU A 366 13.98 9.36 -30.14
CA GLU A 366 12.53 9.59 -30.21
C GLU A 366 12.08 10.73 -29.28
N LEU A 367 12.73 10.91 -28.14
CA LEU A 367 12.52 12.04 -27.23
C LEU A 367 13.02 13.37 -27.81
N GLU A 368 14.12 13.39 -28.56
CA GLU A 368 14.57 14.57 -29.33
C GLU A 368 13.56 14.95 -30.43
N LEU A 369 12.90 13.97 -31.06
CA LEU A 369 11.81 14.21 -32.01
C LEU A 369 10.51 14.70 -31.33
N ILE A 370 10.33 14.42 -30.03
CA ILE A 370 9.20 14.87 -29.21
C ILE A 370 9.55 16.15 -28.41
N GLU A 371 10.76 16.69 -28.50
CA GLU A 371 10.98 18.09 -28.10
C GLU A 371 10.05 18.93 -28.98
N PRO A 372 9.03 19.61 -28.41
CA PRO A 372 8.26 20.52 -29.23
C PRO A 372 9.25 21.55 -29.73
N GLN A 373 9.41 21.67 -31.05
CA GLN A 373 9.92 22.89 -31.66
C GLN A 373 9.23 24.03 -30.93
N LYS A 374 9.99 24.73 -30.08
CA LYS A 374 9.48 25.81 -29.25
C LYS A 374 9.12 26.95 -30.19
N ASP A 375 7.93 26.91 -30.75
CA ASP A 375 7.35 28.05 -31.45
C ASP A 375 7.22 29.17 -30.42
N SER A 376 8.03 30.23 -30.60
CA SER A 376 8.01 31.40 -29.72
C SER A 376 6.60 31.98 -29.57
N GLU A 377 5.77 31.84 -30.60
CA GLU A 377 4.39 32.27 -30.65
C GLU A 377 3.46 31.49 -29.67
N GLN A 378 3.75 30.20 -29.41
CA GLN A 378 2.99 29.40 -28.43
C GLN A 378 3.42 29.71 -26.98
N LEU A 379 4.69 30.05 -26.77
CA LEU A 379 5.21 30.52 -25.48
C LEU A 379 4.61 31.88 -25.11
N ASP A 380 4.52 32.79 -26.07
CA ASP A 380 3.86 34.10 -25.88
C ASP A 380 2.37 33.94 -25.60
N LYS A 381 1.66 33.06 -26.32
CA LYS A 381 0.25 32.73 -26.03
C LYS A 381 0.09 32.14 -24.63
N LEU A 382 1.00 31.26 -24.19
CA LEU A 382 0.98 30.66 -22.85
C LEU A 382 1.23 31.71 -21.76
N GLU A 383 2.11 32.67 -22.00
CA GLU A 383 2.42 33.74 -21.06
C GLU A 383 1.29 34.78 -20.97
N GLN A 384 0.64 35.09 -22.10
CA GLN A 384 -0.59 35.88 -22.14
C GLN A 384 -1.74 35.18 -21.39
N LEU A 385 -1.92 33.87 -21.56
CA LEU A 385 -2.92 33.08 -20.84
C LEU A 385 -2.63 33.03 -19.33
N LYS A 386 -1.37 32.87 -18.92
CA LYS A 386 -0.96 32.94 -17.50
C LYS A 386 -1.26 34.31 -16.89
N LYS A 387 -0.98 35.40 -17.62
CA LYS A 387 -1.34 36.77 -17.19
C LYS A 387 -2.86 36.92 -17.07
N ALA A 388 -3.63 36.43 -18.05
CA ALA A 388 -5.09 36.49 -18.02
C ALA A 388 -5.67 35.73 -16.81
N VAL A 389 -5.21 34.50 -16.55
CA VAL A 389 -5.65 33.70 -15.38
C VAL A 389 -5.29 34.40 -14.07
N THR A 390 -4.09 34.97 -13.97
CA THR A 390 -3.64 35.70 -12.76
C THR A 390 -4.48 36.95 -12.52
N ASN A 391 -4.81 37.69 -13.58
CA ASN A 391 -5.64 38.88 -13.51
C ASN A 391 -7.09 38.54 -13.15
N THR A 392 -7.65 37.46 -13.71
CA THR A 392 -8.98 36.96 -13.36
C THR A 392 -9.03 36.50 -11.91
N HIS A 393 -8.00 35.81 -11.42
CA HIS A 393 -7.92 35.41 -10.01
C HIS A 393 -7.86 36.62 -9.07
N LYS A 394 -7.11 37.67 -9.42
CA LYS A 394 -7.09 38.94 -8.66
C LYS A 394 -8.44 39.65 -8.68
N HIS A 395 -9.12 39.69 -9.82
CA HIS A 395 -10.47 40.27 -9.92
C HIS A 395 -11.50 39.51 -9.09
N LEU A 396 -11.44 38.17 -9.09
CA LEU A 396 -12.32 37.35 -8.26
C LEU A 396 -12.04 37.54 -6.76
N LEU A 397 -10.78 37.63 -6.35
CA LEU A 397 -10.40 37.95 -4.97
C LEU A 397 -10.86 39.35 -4.55
N TYR A 398 -10.84 40.31 -5.46
CA TYR A 398 -11.33 41.66 -5.23
C TYR A 398 -12.87 41.70 -5.11
N ALA A 399 -13.60 41.03 -6.02
CA ALA A 399 -15.05 40.91 -5.96
C ALA A 399 -15.52 40.15 -4.69
N LEU A 400 -14.78 39.11 -4.29
CA LEU A 400 -15.04 38.39 -3.04
C LEU A 400 -14.79 39.26 -1.80
N ARG A 401 -13.82 40.19 -1.84
CA ARG A 401 -13.60 41.16 -0.75
C ARG A 401 -14.72 42.20 -0.65
N ILE A 402 -15.28 42.62 -1.79
CA ILE A 402 -16.42 43.55 -1.84
C ILE A 402 -17.71 42.91 -1.30
N HIS A 403 -17.87 41.59 -1.40
CA HIS A 403 -19.02 40.87 -0.84
C HIS A 403 -18.87 40.42 0.62
N ILE A 404 -17.70 40.67 1.24
CA ILE A 404 -17.39 40.30 2.64
C ILE A 404 -17.28 41.56 3.54
N CYS A 405 -17.41 42.77 2.97
CA CYS A 405 -17.76 44.00 3.69
C CYS A 405 -19.23 44.32 3.40
#